data_AF-A0A7D9ESW1-F1
#
_entry.id   AF-A0A7D9ESW1-F1
#
_cell.length_a   1.000
_cell.length_b   1.000
_cell.length_c   1.000
_cell.angle_alpha   90.00
_cell.angle_beta   90.00
_cell.angle_gamma   90.00
#
_symmetry.space_group_name_H-M   'P 1'
#
loop_
_entity.id
_entity.type
_entity.pdbx_description
1 polymer ?
#
loop_
_entity_poly.entity_id
_entity_poly.type
_entity_poly.pdbx_seq_one_letter_code
_entity_poly.pdbx_strand_id
1 'polypeptide(L)'
;MATGNSVIENKLVQLKLIVGRTRKILESGNQEAVERQQRALRTIVADIDKCKVEEEARMIDEKKELTEISEWNSNIEEKLSEADKDIHDLREWCESVEPNESKLLGLKWEKDEDTLSVVFPSDPPATTKRGMLSKLARVYDPLGLASPITVSGKMVYRDVCDSKASWDSELSGQSAQEWSMWEKRIPELVTVPRSLAKFQEDIHSVTLHAFRDASTKGVSAAVYSVVNQPSGTTQTLVAAKSRLAKRNLTIPRLELTGAHMAVNLPANVRQALDRFLVVDQHCWLDSTVVLYWLQGNGRYKQFVQNRVNKIHQHPNISWHYVPTKDNPADLGSRGTNQLTDQWISGPQWLSNQEEWPKSPVLKPTKESKTEEQLERVLSTCALQVPNDDDQSPFDELQTVHANNVGKTLRVQTGNGILERTPQHLYPLELKCDFNDSKQPLNPDVEEFRPRRGAAIAAEEQIRAINMYNDD
;
A
#
# COMPACT_ATOMS: atom_id res chain seq x y z
N MET A 1 -22.95 56.05 -14.90
CA MET A 1 -23.81 55.23 -15.78
C MET A 1 -22.94 54.30 -16.63
N ALA A 2 -22.25 53.33 -16.00
CA ALA A 2 -21.32 52.42 -16.72
C ALA A 2 -21.34 50.98 -16.15
N THR A 3 -22.44 50.57 -15.53
CA THR A 3 -22.49 49.34 -14.72
C THR A 3 -23.25 48.18 -15.37
N GLY A 4 -24.14 48.40 -16.34
CA GLY A 4 -24.97 47.33 -16.94
C GLY A 4 -24.18 46.33 -17.78
N ASN A 5 -23.38 46.82 -18.74
CA ASN A 5 -22.60 45.97 -19.64
C ASN A 5 -21.56 45.10 -18.91
N SER A 6 -20.99 45.57 -17.79
CA SER A 6 -20.03 44.77 -17.02
C SER A 6 -20.68 43.61 -16.25
N VAL A 7 -21.96 43.74 -15.88
CA VAL A 7 -22.68 42.68 -15.14
C VAL A 7 -22.95 41.49 -16.04
N ILE A 8 -23.43 41.72 -17.26
CA ILE A 8 -23.71 40.63 -18.21
C ILE A 8 -22.43 39.96 -18.71
N GLU A 9 -21.37 40.73 -18.96
CA GLU A 9 -20.05 40.17 -19.30
C GLU A 9 -19.51 39.27 -18.19
N ASN A 10 -19.63 39.67 -16.93
CA ASN A 10 -19.25 38.84 -15.79
C ASN A 10 -20.05 37.53 -15.72
N LYS A 11 -21.35 37.59 -16.00
CA LYS A 11 -22.23 36.40 -16.03
C LYS A 11 -21.87 35.46 -17.19
N LEU A 12 -21.54 36.00 -18.36
CA LEU A 12 -21.06 35.21 -19.52
C LEU A 12 -19.71 34.53 -19.24
N VAL A 13 -18.81 35.19 -18.50
CA VAL A 13 -17.56 34.56 -18.04
C VAL A 13 -17.84 33.41 -17.08
N GLN A 14 -18.78 33.59 -16.14
CA GLN A 14 -19.22 32.53 -15.23
C GLN A 14 -19.83 31.35 -16.01
N LEU A 15 -20.70 31.62 -16.99
CA LEU A 15 -21.29 30.59 -17.84
C LEU A 15 -20.21 29.75 -18.52
N LYS A 16 -19.21 30.39 -19.15
CA LYS A 16 -18.11 29.69 -19.82
C LYS A 16 -17.31 28.78 -18.88
N LEU A 17 -17.10 29.21 -17.63
CA LEU A 17 -16.42 28.39 -16.62
C LEU A 17 -17.25 27.18 -16.19
N ILE A 18 -18.57 27.33 -16.11
CA ILE A 18 -19.50 26.25 -15.74
C ILE A 18 -19.57 25.24 -16.89
N VAL A 19 -19.85 25.69 -18.13
CA VAL A 19 -19.91 24.86 -19.35
C VAL A 19 -18.61 24.05 -19.53
N GLY A 20 -17.45 24.69 -19.33
CA GLY A 20 -16.15 24.02 -19.43
C GLY A 20 -15.93 22.84 -18.47
N ARG A 21 -16.77 22.69 -17.44
CA ARG A 21 -16.74 21.56 -16.48
C ARG A 21 -17.76 20.46 -16.79
N THR A 22 -18.78 20.75 -17.60
CA THR A 22 -19.95 19.88 -17.82
C THR A 22 -19.54 18.48 -18.29
N ARG A 23 -18.71 18.38 -19.33
CA ARG A 23 -18.23 17.10 -19.88
C ARG A 23 -17.55 16.22 -18.83
N LYS A 24 -16.65 16.79 -18.04
CA LYS A 24 -15.91 16.06 -17.00
C LYS A 24 -16.85 15.57 -15.89
N ILE A 25 -17.90 16.32 -15.59
CA ILE A 25 -18.91 15.95 -14.58
C ILE A 25 -19.79 14.80 -15.10
N LEU A 26 -20.23 14.86 -16.36
CA LEU A 26 -20.91 13.74 -17.02
C LEU A 26 -20.06 12.45 -16.99
N GLU A 27 -18.79 12.55 -17.37
CA GLU A 27 -17.84 11.43 -17.33
C GLU A 27 -17.60 10.87 -15.91
N SER A 28 -17.80 11.69 -14.88
CA SER A 28 -17.64 11.24 -13.49
C SER A 28 -18.72 10.23 -13.07
N GLY A 29 -19.88 10.25 -13.74
CA GLY A 29 -21.04 9.41 -13.44
C GLY A 29 -21.58 9.57 -12.01
N ASN A 30 -21.33 10.72 -11.36
CA ASN A 30 -21.88 11.02 -10.04
C ASN A 30 -23.18 11.81 -10.22
N GLN A 31 -24.31 11.19 -9.88
CA GLN A 31 -25.63 11.78 -10.07
C GLN A 31 -25.80 13.12 -9.35
N GLU A 32 -25.39 13.24 -8.09
CA GLU A 32 -25.48 14.51 -7.36
C GLU A 32 -24.63 15.60 -8.04
N ALA A 33 -23.44 15.27 -8.53
CA ALA A 33 -22.59 16.22 -9.21
C ALA A 33 -23.22 16.69 -10.52
N VAL A 34 -23.83 15.77 -11.28
CA VAL A 34 -24.55 16.07 -12.52
C VAL A 34 -25.78 16.94 -12.26
N GLU A 35 -26.61 16.61 -11.27
CA GLU A 35 -27.78 17.41 -10.89
C GLU A 35 -27.39 18.81 -10.39
N ARG A 36 -26.31 18.90 -9.61
CA ARG A 36 -25.78 20.16 -9.09
C ARG A 36 -25.24 21.04 -10.23
N GLN A 37 -24.59 20.44 -11.23
CA GLN A 37 -24.14 21.11 -12.45
C GLN A 37 -25.31 21.59 -13.31
N GLN A 38 -26.32 20.74 -13.50
CA GLN A 38 -27.52 21.09 -14.26
C GLN A 38 -28.26 22.27 -13.61
N ARG A 39 -28.38 22.26 -12.27
CA ARG A 39 -28.97 23.37 -11.51
C ARG A 39 -28.16 24.66 -11.67
N ALA A 40 -26.83 24.58 -11.58
CA ALA A 40 -25.96 25.74 -11.76
C ALA A 40 -26.09 26.36 -13.16
N LEU A 41 -26.13 25.54 -14.21
CA LEU A 41 -26.35 25.99 -15.59
C LEU A 41 -27.72 26.67 -15.76
N ARG A 42 -28.80 26.04 -15.27
CA ARG A 42 -30.14 26.64 -15.34
C ARG A 42 -30.21 27.99 -14.63
N THR A 43 -29.59 28.10 -13.45
CA THR A 43 -29.57 29.35 -12.69
C THR A 43 -28.80 30.44 -13.43
N ILE A 44 -27.61 30.16 -13.97
CA ILE A 44 -26.82 31.18 -14.65
C ILE A 44 -27.46 31.61 -15.99
N VAL A 45 -28.09 30.68 -16.73
CA VAL A 45 -28.83 30.98 -17.95
C VAL A 45 -30.00 31.93 -17.64
N ALA A 46 -30.81 31.61 -16.63
CA ALA A 46 -31.92 32.47 -16.22
C ALA A 46 -31.45 33.87 -15.76
N ASP A 47 -30.33 33.96 -15.05
CA ASP A 47 -29.72 35.23 -14.66
C ASP A 47 -29.26 36.04 -15.88
N ILE A 48 -28.67 35.39 -16.89
CA ILE A 48 -28.21 36.04 -18.13
C ILE A 48 -29.41 36.53 -18.93
N ASP A 49 -30.47 35.74 -19.08
CA ASP A 49 -31.70 36.17 -19.78
C ASP A 49 -32.30 37.41 -19.11
N LYS A 50 -32.35 37.43 -17.78
CA LYS A 50 -32.82 38.61 -17.05
C LYS A 50 -31.93 39.83 -17.31
N CYS A 51 -30.61 39.69 -17.19
CA CYS A 51 -29.68 40.78 -17.47
C CYS A 51 -29.73 41.23 -18.93
N LYS A 52 -29.98 40.31 -19.87
CA LYS A 52 -30.11 40.61 -21.30
C LYS A 52 -31.27 41.55 -21.55
N VAL A 53 -32.45 41.24 -20.99
CA VAL A 53 -33.66 42.08 -21.11
C VAL A 53 -33.45 43.47 -20.50
N GLU A 54 -32.82 43.55 -19.33
CA GLU A 54 -32.53 44.84 -18.67
C GLU A 54 -31.56 45.70 -19.48
N GLU A 55 -30.53 45.09 -20.06
CA GLU A 55 -29.51 45.78 -20.85
C GLU A 55 -30.02 46.16 -22.25
N GLU A 56 -30.84 45.31 -22.87
CA GLU A 56 -31.53 45.64 -24.13
C GLU A 56 -32.46 46.85 -23.96
N ALA A 57 -33.26 46.90 -22.88
CA ALA A 57 -34.09 48.06 -22.56
C ALA A 57 -33.24 49.33 -22.39
N ARG A 58 -32.07 49.22 -21.75
CA ARG A 58 -31.12 50.34 -21.59
C ARG A 58 -30.54 50.80 -22.92
N MET A 59 -30.16 49.88 -23.82
CA MET A 59 -29.66 50.23 -25.16
C MET A 59 -30.71 50.96 -26.00
N ILE A 60 -31.99 50.58 -25.86
CA ILE A 60 -33.13 51.25 -26.51
C ILE A 60 -33.30 52.67 -25.95
N ASP A 61 -33.27 52.85 -24.62
CA ASP A 61 -33.37 54.16 -23.98
C ASP A 61 -32.21 55.09 -24.36
N GLU A 62 -31.01 54.54 -24.55
CA GLU A 62 -29.81 55.23 -25.04
C GLU A 62 -29.86 55.52 -26.56
N LYS A 63 -30.93 55.12 -27.27
CA LYS A 63 -31.14 55.27 -28.71
C LYS A 63 -30.03 54.67 -29.57
N LYS A 64 -29.51 53.50 -29.18
CA LYS A 64 -28.57 52.75 -30.01
C LYS A 64 -29.23 52.29 -31.32
N GLU A 65 -28.41 52.09 -32.34
CA GLU A 65 -28.85 51.56 -33.63
C GLU A 65 -29.40 50.14 -33.48
N LEU A 66 -30.51 49.84 -34.18
CA LEU A 66 -31.18 48.54 -34.08
C LEU A 66 -30.25 47.37 -34.49
N THR A 67 -29.34 47.62 -35.42
CA THR A 67 -28.36 46.64 -35.90
C THR A 67 -27.36 46.26 -34.82
N GLU A 68 -26.90 47.22 -34.01
CA GLU A 68 -25.97 46.98 -32.89
C GLU A 68 -26.62 46.11 -31.80
N ILE A 69 -27.89 46.38 -31.49
CA ILE A 69 -28.68 45.61 -30.51
C ILE A 69 -28.88 44.17 -31.02
N SER A 70 -29.23 44.01 -32.30
CA SER A 70 -29.43 42.69 -32.90
C SER A 70 -28.16 41.84 -32.94
N GLU A 71 -27.01 42.43 -33.25
CA GLU A 71 -25.71 41.74 -33.24
C GLU A 71 -25.32 41.31 -31.82
N TRP A 72 -25.51 42.19 -30.84
CA TRP A 72 -25.25 41.89 -29.42
C TRP A 72 -26.15 40.77 -28.90
N ASN A 73 -27.46 40.81 -29.22
CA ASN A 73 -28.41 39.77 -28.86
C ASN A 73 -28.02 38.40 -29.45
N SER A 74 -27.64 38.36 -30.72
CA SER A 74 -27.25 37.12 -31.42
C SER A 74 -26.03 36.45 -30.76
N ASN A 75 -25.03 37.23 -30.34
CA ASN A 75 -23.83 36.73 -29.66
C ASN A 75 -24.15 36.11 -28.29
N ILE A 76 -25.11 36.69 -27.56
CA ILE A 76 -25.56 36.12 -26.28
C ILE A 76 -26.37 34.84 -26.53
N GLU A 77 -27.29 34.86 -27.49
CA GLU A 77 -28.11 33.69 -27.84
C GLU A 77 -27.28 32.49 -28.29
N GLU A 78 -26.20 32.69 -29.04
CA GLU A 78 -25.28 31.62 -29.42
C GLU A 78 -24.68 30.91 -28.19
N LYS A 79 -24.25 31.69 -27.18
CA LYS A 79 -23.67 31.14 -25.94
C LYS A 79 -24.72 30.44 -25.07
N LEU A 80 -25.94 30.97 -25.04
CA LEU A 80 -27.05 30.35 -24.32
C LEU A 80 -27.48 29.03 -24.98
N SER A 81 -27.48 28.97 -26.31
CA SER A 81 -27.79 27.74 -27.08
C SER A 81 -26.81 26.60 -26.77
N GLU A 82 -25.51 26.89 -26.63
CA GLU A 82 -24.52 25.90 -26.19
C GLU A 82 -24.83 25.39 -24.78
N ALA A 83 -25.20 26.28 -23.86
CA ALA A 83 -25.55 25.93 -22.50
C ALA A 83 -26.87 25.14 -22.40
N ASP A 84 -27.86 25.46 -23.22
CA ASP A 84 -29.14 24.75 -23.28
C ASP A 84 -28.96 23.30 -23.76
N LYS A 85 -28.05 23.09 -24.72
CA LYS A 85 -27.64 21.75 -25.14
C LYS A 85 -26.99 20.98 -23.98
N ASP A 86 -26.06 21.59 -23.27
CA ASP A 86 -25.45 20.99 -22.07
C ASP A 86 -26.52 20.64 -21.00
N ILE A 87 -27.51 21.52 -20.77
CA ILE A 87 -28.61 21.29 -19.83
C ILE A 87 -29.47 20.09 -20.27
N HIS A 88 -29.72 19.96 -21.58
CA HIS A 88 -30.45 18.84 -22.17
C HIS A 88 -29.68 17.53 -22.00
N ASP A 89 -28.40 17.49 -22.37
CA ASP A 89 -27.54 16.31 -22.24
C ASP A 89 -27.45 15.84 -20.77
N LEU A 90 -27.31 16.79 -19.83
CA LEU A 90 -27.33 16.47 -18.39
C LEU A 90 -28.67 15.92 -17.91
N ARG A 91 -29.78 16.39 -18.50
CA ARG A 91 -31.13 15.91 -18.17
C ARG A 91 -31.33 14.49 -18.67
N GLU A 92 -31.00 14.23 -19.92
CA GLU A 92 -31.11 12.92 -20.54
C GLU A 92 -30.25 11.91 -19.78
N TRP A 93 -29.03 12.31 -19.39
CA TRP A 93 -28.19 11.49 -18.53
C TRP A 93 -28.89 11.16 -17.20
N CYS A 94 -29.43 12.14 -16.48
CA CYS A 94 -30.16 11.88 -15.22
C CYS A 94 -31.38 10.96 -15.42
N GLU A 95 -32.09 11.08 -16.54
CA GLU A 95 -33.25 10.25 -16.86
C GLU A 95 -32.85 8.81 -17.26
N SER A 96 -31.62 8.61 -17.75
CA SER A 96 -31.07 7.28 -18.09
C SER A 96 -30.45 6.53 -16.91
N VAL A 97 -30.14 7.22 -15.81
CA VAL A 97 -29.62 6.58 -14.60
C VAL A 97 -30.79 5.93 -13.87
N GLU A 98 -30.72 4.61 -13.67
CA GLU A 98 -31.69 3.94 -12.82
C GLU A 98 -31.67 4.60 -11.42
N PRO A 99 -32.83 4.98 -10.83
CA PRO A 99 -32.89 5.74 -9.58
C PRO A 99 -32.08 5.15 -8.41
N ASN A 100 -31.84 3.84 -8.50
CA ASN A 100 -31.18 3.01 -7.51
C ASN A 100 -29.64 3.05 -7.62
N GLU A 101 -29.09 3.30 -8.82
CA GLU A 101 -27.65 3.25 -9.07
C GLU A 101 -26.98 4.58 -8.74
N SER A 102 -26.07 4.58 -7.76
CA SER A 102 -25.25 5.74 -7.40
C SER A 102 -23.80 5.36 -7.16
N LYS A 103 -22.98 6.31 -6.70
CA LYS A 103 -21.59 6.08 -6.29
C LYS A 103 -21.37 6.50 -4.84
N LEU A 104 -20.75 5.64 -4.06
CA LEU A 104 -20.29 5.94 -2.70
C LEU A 104 -18.77 5.84 -2.64
N LEU A 105 -18.10 6.96 -2.35
CA LEU A 105 -16.63 7.05 -2.31
C LEU A 105 -15.93 6.48 -3.57
N GLY A 106 -16.60 6.56 -4.73
CA GLY A 106 -16.08 6.06 -6.01
C GLY A 106 -16.43 4.61 -6.37
N LEU A 107 -17.03 3.84 -5.45
CA LEU A 107 -17.60 2.52 -5.72
C LEU A 107 -19.05 2.65 -6.21
N LYS A 108 -19.52 1.71 -7.05
CA LYS A 108 -20.94 1.61 -7.40
C LYS A 108 -21.73 1.23 -6.14
N TRP A 109 -22.82 1.93 -5.87
CA TRP A 109 -23.68 1.73 -4.71
C TRP A 109 -25.11 1.51 -5.18
N GLU A 110 -25.67 0.38 -4.77
CA GLU A 110 -27.07 0.04 -4.96
C GLU A 110 -27.84 0.37 -3.68
N LYS A 111 -28.84 1.26 -3.76
CA LYS A 111 -29.47 1.86 -2.57
C LYS A 111 -30.48 0.92 -1.92
N ASP A 112 -31.32 0.26 -2.70
CA ASP A 112 -32.40 -0.58 -2.17
C ASP A 112 -31.87 -1.78 -1.40
N GLU A 113 -30.89 -2.48 -1.96
CA GLU A 113 -30.24 -3.64 -1.33
C GLU A 113 -29.07 -3.24 -0.41
N ASP A 114 -28.72 -1.95 -0.40
CA ASP A 114 -27.59 -1.37 0.31
C ASP A 114 -26.25 -2.11 0.08
N THR A 115 -25.86 -2.23 -1.19
CA THR A 115 -24.64 -2.98 -1.59
C THR A 115 -23.62 -2.12 -2.32
N LEU A 116 -22.33 -2.41 -2.09
CA LEU A 116 -21.22 -1.80 -2.80
C LEU A 116 -20.63 -2.77 -3.81
N SER A 117 -20.28 -2.27 -5.00
CA SER A 117 -19.69 -3.08 -6.07
C SER A 117 -18.36 -2.52 -6.55
N VAL A 118 -17.37 -3.41 -6.66
CA VAL A 118 -16.13 -3.18 -7.41
C VAL A 118 -16.39 -3.56 -8.86
N VAL A 119 -16.23 -2.61 -9.78
CA VAL A 119 -16.49 -2.79 -11.22
C VAL A 119 -15.19 -3.12 -11.95
N PHE A 120 -15.25 -4.11 -12.83
CA PHE A 120 -14.14 -4.51 -13.70
C PHE A 120 -14.34 -3.98 -15.12
N PRO A 121 -13.28 -3.47 -15.80
CA PRO A 121 -13.38 -2.97 -17.17
C PRO A 121 -13.77 -4.08 -18.17
N SER A 122 -14.81 -3.82 -18.98
CA SER A 122 -15.34 -4.74 -20.01
C SER A 122 -14.78 -4.50 -21.42
N ASP A 123 -13.87 -3.53 -21.59
CA ASP A 123 -13.28 -3.18 -22.89
C ASP A 123 -12.58 -4.36 -23.57
N PRO A 124 -12.34 -4.30 -24.90
CA PRO A 124 -11.61 -5.32 -25.64
C PRO A 124 -10.28 -5.74 -24.98
N PRO A 125 -9.86 -7.01 -25.13
CA PRO A 125 -8.64 -7.53 -24.52
C PRO A 125 -7.43 -6.63 -24.73
N ALA A 126 -6.71 -6.33 -23.65
CA ALA A 126 -5.47 -5.57 -23.80
C ALA A 126 -4.41 -6.41 -24.52
N THR A 127 -3.86 -5.90 -25.62
CA THR A 127 -2.87 -6.60 -26.44
C THR A 127 -1.43 -6.19 -26.14
N THR A 128 -1.20 -5.22 -25.25
CA THR A 128 0.13 -4.69 -24.90
C THR A 128 0.33 -4.62 -23.39
N LYS A 129 1.59 -4.58 -22.95
CA LYS A 129 1.96 -4.39 -21.54
C LYS A 129 1.36 -3.11 -20.96
N ARG A 130 1.35 -2.00 -21.72
CA ARG A 130 0.69 -0.74 -21.33
C ARG A 130 -0.81 -0.93 -21.13
N GLY A 131 -1.47 -1.64 -22.06
CA GLY A 131 -2.90 -1.93 -21.97
C GLY A 131 -3.24 -2.75 -20.72
N MET A 132 -2.45 -3.78 -20.40
CA MET A 132 -2.64 -4.60 -19.18
C MET A 132 -2.60 -3.73 -17.92
N LEU A 133 -1.58 -2.89 -17.79
CA LEU A 133 -1.42 -2.00 -16.64
C LEU A 133 -2.59 -1.01 -16.55
N SER A 134 -3.00 -0.42 -17.67
CA SER A 134 -4.16 0.48 -17.73
C SER A 134 -5.44 -0.20 -17.25
N LYS A 135 -5.71 -1.43 -17.69
CA LYS A 135 -6.86 -2.21 -17.22
C LYS A 135 -6.79 -2.51 -15.72
N LEU A 136 -5.65 -3.00 -15.23
CA LEU A 136 -5.47 -3.29 -13.80
C LEU A 136 -5.62 -2.03 -12.93
N ALA A 137 -5.15 -0.88 -13.40
CA ALA A 137 -5.22 0.38 -12.67
C ALA A 137 -6.63 0.98 -12.63
N ARG A 138 -7.50 0.65 -13.60
CA ARG A 138 -8.89 1.10 -13.64
C ARG A 138 -9.82 0.37 -12.68
N VAL A 139 -9.40 -0.78 -12.13
CA VAL A 139 -10.15 -1.45 -11.07
C VAL A 139 -9.98 -0.67 -9.76
N TYR A 140 -10.98 0.16 -9.44
CA TYR A 140 -11.01 0.94 -8.21
C TYR A 140 -11.52 0.07 -7.04
N ASP A 141 -10.59 -0.44 -6.24
CA ASP A 141 -10.86 -1.30 -5.09
C ASP A 141 -10.09 -0.80 -3.85
N PRO A 142 -10.57 0.27 -3.17
CA PRO A 142 -9.87 0.88 -2.05
C PRO A 142 -9.83 -0.02 -0.81
N LEU A 143 -10.85 -0.87 -0.64
CA LEU A 143 -10.97 -1.80 0.48
C LEU A 143 -10.34 -3.18 0.20
N GLY A 144 -9.98 -3.48 -1.05
CA GLY A 144 -9.40 -4.77 -1.42
C GLY A 144 -10.41 -5.92 -1.49
N LEU A 145 -11.71 -5.63 -1.64
CA LEU A 145 -12.79 -6.61 -1.65
C LEU A 145 -12.61 -7.65 -2.76
N ALA A 146 -12.07 -7.21 -3.91
CA ALA A 146 -11.78 -8.03 -5.08
C ALA A 146 -10.27 -8.24 -5.28
N SER A 147 -9.46 -8.04 -4.23
CA SER A 147 -8.01 -8.20 -4.32
C SER A 147 -7.53 -9.58 -4.78
N PRO A 148 -8.21 -10.71 -4.48
CA PRO A 148 -7.86 -12.02 -5.03
C PRO A 148 -7.99 -12.10 -6.56
N ILE A 149 -8.92 -11.35 -7.17
CA ILE A 149 -9.09 -11.33 -8.63
C ILE A 149 -8.04 -10.43 -9.26
N THR A 150 -7.85 -9.23 -8.71
CA THR A 150 -6.87 -8.27 -9.27
C THR A 150 -5.43 -8.74 -9.10
N VAL A 151 -5.11 -9.51 -8.06
CA VAL A 151 -3.75 -10.07 -7.89
C VAL A 151 -3.43 -11.10 -8.98
N SER A 152 -4.41 -11.90 -9.44
CA SER A 152 -4.21 -12.84 -10.56
C SER A 152 -3.74 -12.12 -11.82
N GLY A 153 -4.39 -11.02 -12.19
CA GLY A 153 -3.97 -10.21 -13.34
C GLY A 153 -2.61 -9.53 -13.11
N LYS A 154 -2.31 -9.09 -11.88
CA LYS A 154 -0.98 -8.56 -11.51
C LYS A 154 0.12 -9.61 -11.61
N MET A 155 -0.17 -10.90 -11.37
CA MET A 155 0.80 -11.98 -11.53
C MET A 155 1.17 -12.15 -13.00
N VAL A 156 0.17 -12.23 -13.90
CA VAL A 156 0.41 -12.31 -15.35
C VAL A 156 1.19 -11.08 -15.83
N TYR A 157 0.82 -9.88 -15.37
CA TYR A 157 1.54 -8.65 -15.69
C TYR A 157 3.00 -8.67 -15.22
N ARG A 158 3.29 -9.25 -14.05
CA ARG A 158 4.66 -9.41 -13.55
C ARG A 158 5.47 -10.33 -14.47
N ASP A 159 4.88 -11.43 -14.92
CA ASP A 159 5.55 -12.40 -15.77
C ASP A 159 5.85 -11.79 -17.16
N VAL A 160 4.94 -10.95 -17.69
CA VAL A 160 5.21 -10.12 -18.89
C VAL A 160 6.35 -9.13 -18.64
N CYS A 161 6.38 -8.47 -17.48
CA CYS A 161 7.48 -7.57 -17.14
C CYS A 161 8.84 -8.30 -17.11
N ASP A 162 8.85 -9.55 -16.67
CA ASP A 162 10.06 -10.38 -16.60
C ASP A 162 10.59 -10.79 -17.97
N SER A 163 9.72 -10.89 -18.97
CA SER A 163 10.14 -11.10 -20.36
C SER A 163 10.92 -9.92 -20.96
N LYS A 164 10.96 -8.77 -20.25
CA LYS A 164 11.60 -7.51 -20.69
C LYS A 164 11.04 -6.96 -22.01
N ALA A 165 9.79 -7.31 -22.35
CA ALA A 165 9.09 -6.76 -23.49
C ALA A 165 8.90 -5.23 -23.39
N SER A 166 8.82 -4.56 -24.56
CA SER A 166 8.52 -3.13 -24.65
C SER A 166 7.12 -2.80 -24.09
N TRP A 167 6.85 -1.52 -23.83
CA TRP A 167 5.54 -1.09 -23.33
C TRP A 167 4.41 -1.31 -24.33
N ASP A 168 4.72 -1.09 -25.60
CA ASP A 168 3.74 -1.05 -26.70
C ASP A 168 3.89 -2.23 -27.67
N SER A 169 4.77 -3.19 -27.35
CA SER A 169 4.85 -4.44 -28.12
C SER A 169 3.65 -5.33 -27.83
N GLU A 170 3.18 -6.02 -28.85
CA GLU A 170 2.13 -7.04 -28.71
C GLU A 170 2.56 -8.16 -27.77
N LEU A 171 1.62 -8.62 -26.95
CA LEU A 171 1.77 -9.82 -26.14
C LEU A 171 1.86 -11.03 -27.06
N SER A 172 2.81 -11.92 -26.79
CA SER A 172 3.01 -13.13 -27.58
C SER A 172 3.11 -14.37 -26.69
N GLY A 173 2.90 -15.54 -27.30
CA GLY A 173 3.05 -16.83 -26.65
C GLY A 173 2.14 -17.04 -25.44
N GLN A 174 2.70 -17.62 -24.38
CA GLN A 174 1.96 -18.02 -23.18
C GLN A 174 1.34 -16.84 -22.44
N SER A 175 2.03 -15.71 -22.33
CA SER A 175 1.50 -14.55 -21.57
C SER A 175 0.25 -13.94 -22.20
N ALA A 176 0.16 -13.92 -23.54
CA ALA A 176 -1.04 -13.48 -24.24
C ALA A 176 -2.24 -14.41 -23.96
N GLN A 177 -1.99 -15.72 -23.91
CA GLN A 177 -3.01 -16.73 -23.59
C GLN A 177 -3.47 -16.60 -22.14
N GLU A 178 -2.55 -16.50 -21.19
CA GLU A 178 -2.87 -16.35 -19.76
C GLU A 178 -3.63 -15.05 -19.47
N TRP A 179 -3.21 -13.95 -20.10
CA TRP A 179 -3.90 -12.66 -19.97
C TRP A 179 -5.32 -12.73 -20.54
N SER A 180 -5.47 -13.27 -21.76
CA SER A 180 -6.79 -13.44 -22.38
C SER A 180 -7.70 -14.37 -21.56
N MET A 181 -7.15 -15.44 -20.98
CA MET A 181 -7.90 -16.33 -20.09
C MET A 181 -8.35 -15.62 -18.81
N TRP A 182 -7.50 -14.78 -18.21
CA TRP A 182 -7.87 -14.00 -17.05
C TRP A 182 -8.99 -13.00 -17.40
N GLU A 183 -8.84 -12.22 -18.47
CA GLU A 183 -9.87 -11.24 -18.90
C GLU A 183 -11.22 -11.89 -19.22
N LYS A 184 -11.23 -13.11 -19.75
CA LYS A 184 -12.48 -13.85 -20.02
C LYS A 184 -13.15 -14.41 -18.77
N ARG A 185 -12.43 -14.51 -17.65
CA ARG A 185 -12.89 -15.17 -16.43
C ARG A 185 -13.17 -14.22 -15.28
N ILE A 186 -12.69 -12.98 -15.35
CA ILE A 186 -13.03 -11.98 -14.33
C ILE A 186 -14.52 -11.66 -14.38
N PRO A 187 -15.16 -11.45 -13.22
CA PRO A 187 -16.54 -11.00 -13.19
C PRO A 187 -16.63 -9.55 -13.67
N GLU A 188 -17.82 -9.14 -14.10
CA GLU A 188 -18.12 -7.74 -14.39
C GLU A 188 -18.10 -6.88 -13.11
N LEU A 189 -18.63 -7.44 -12.02
CA LEU A 189 -18.75 -6.77 -10.74
C LEU A 189 -18.57 -7.75 -9.58
N VAL A 190 -18.00 -7.26 -8.47
CA VAL A 190 -17.96 -7.94 -7.18
C VAL A 190 -18.76 -7.12 -6.19
N THR A 191 -19.88 -7.67 -5.72
CA THR A 191 -20.82 -6.98 -4.82
C THR A 191 -20.71 -7.51 -3.40
N VAL A 192 -20.74 -6.60 -2.43
CA VAL A 192 -20.81 -6.91 -0.99
C VAL A 192 -21.84 -6.00 -0.32
N PRO A 193 -22.46 -6.44 0.80
CA PRO A 193 -23.24 -5.54 1.64
C PRO A 193 -22.40 -4.34 2.09
N ARG A 194 -22.96 -3.13 2.02
CA ARG A 194 -22.26 -1.92 2.50
C ARG A 194 -22.16 -1.92 4.02
N SER A 195 -23.24 -2.31 4.70
CA SER A 195 -23.28 -2.36 6.17
C SER A 195 -22.55 -3.58 6.70
N LEU A 196 -21.74 -3.38 7.74
CA LEU A 196 -21.13 -4.47 8.51
C LEU A 196 -22.12 -5.11 9.51
N ALA A 197 -23.21 -4.41 9.80
CA ALA A 197 -24.29 -4.84 10.69
C ALA A 197 -25.53 -5.19 9.86
N LYS A 198 -26.00 -6.42 9.99
CA LYS A 198 -27.18 -6.90 9.25
C LYS A 198 -28.48 -6.33 9.80
N PHE A 199 -28.55 -6.10 11.11
CA PHE A 199 -29.77 -5.69 11.79
C PHE A 199 -29.77 -4.18 12.05
N GLN A 200 -30.93 -3.52 11.89
CA GLN A 200 -31.09 -2.09 12.15
C GLN A 200 -31.33 -1.82 13.65
N GLU A 201 -30.34 -2.14 14.47
CA GLU A 201 -30.37 -2.07 15.93
C GLU A 201 -28.99 -1.72 16.48
N ASP A 202 -28.90 -1.45 17.78
CA ASP A 202 -27.65 -1.06 18.43
C ASP A 202 -26.59 -2.17 18.32
N ILE A 203 -25.36 -1.74 18.05
CA ILE A 203 -24.19 -2.63 18.00
C ILE A 203 -23.64 -2.75 19.42
N HIS A 204 -23.68 -3.96 19.97
CA HIS A 204 -23.13 -4.25 21.29
C HIS A 204 -21.60 -4.26 21.28
N SER A 205 -21.01 -4.93 20.29
CA SER A 205 -19.56 -5.05 20.17
C SER A 205 -19.14 -5.44 18.75
N VAL A 206 -17.87 -5.18 18.46
CA VAL A 206 -17.20 -5.60 17.22
C VAL A 206 -15.90 -6.31 17.59
N THR A 207 -15.69 -7.50 17.03
CA THR A 207 -14.40 -8.21 17.10
C THR A 207 -13.77 -8.25 15.72
N LEU A 208 -12.47 -7.95 15.63
CA LEU A 208 -11.74 -7.95 14.36
C LEU A 208 -10.87 -9.20 14.22
N HIS A 209 -10.97 -9.87 13.09
CA HIS A 209 -10.18 -11.07 12.76
C HIS A 209 -9.41 -10.84 11.47
N ALA A 210 -8.08 -10.85 11.54
CA ALA A 210 -7.19 -10.74 10.40
C ALA A 210 -6.62 -12.11 10.02
N PHE A 211 -6.94 -12.60 8.83
CA PHE A 211 -6.33 -13.79 8.24
C PHE A 211 -5.19 -13.40 7.32
N ARG A 212 -4.17 -14.25 7.23
CA ARG A 212 -3.01 -13.96 6.42
C ARG A 212 -2.42 -15.21 5.80
N ASP A 213 -1.98 -15.05 4.55
CA ASP A 213 -1.28 -16.10 3.80
C ASP A 213 -0.15 -15.53 2.91
N ALA A 214 0.83 -16.38 2.58
CA ALA A 214 1.81 -16.11 1.54
C ALA A 214 2.11 -17.37 0.72
N SER A 215 2.17 -17.14 -0.58
CA SER A 215 2.76 -18.05 -1.54
C SER A 215 4.03 -17.43 -2.16
N THR A 216 4.69 -18.19 -3.01
CA THR A 216 5.77 -17.67 -3.87
C THR A 216 5.27 -16.63 -4.88
N LYS A 217 3.96 -16.58 -5.14
CA LYS A 217 3.36 -15.65 -6.10
C LYS A 217 2.91 -14.35 -5.44
N GLY A 218 2.25 -14.43 -4.29
CA GLY A 218 1.61 -13.30 -3.62
C GLY A 218 1.56 -13.45 -2.10
N VAL A 219 1.31 -12.33 -1.42
CA VAL A 219 1.02 -12.25 0.00
C VAL A 219 -0.33 -11.57 0.19
N SER A 220 -1.14 -12.05 1.12
CA SER A 220 -2.45 -11.47 1.39
C SER A 220 -2.77 -11.37 2.87
N ALA A 221 -3.56 -10.37 3.21
CA ALA A 221 -4.21 -10.23 4.50
C ALA A 221 -5.67 -9.83 4.27
N ALA A 222 -6.59 -10.41 5.01
CA ALA A 222 -8.03 -10.12 4.96
C ALA A 222 -8.56 -9.92 6.39
N VAL A 223 -9.24 -8.81 6.63
CA VAL A 223 -9.81 -8.44 7.93
C VAL A 223 -11.32 -8.57 7.87
N TYR A 224 -11.85 -9.34 8.80
CA TYR A 224 -13.26 -9.58 9.02
C TYR A 224 -13.70 -8.92 10.31
N SER A 225 -14.93 -8.42 10.32
CA SER A 225 -15.62 -7.99 11.54
C SER A 225 -16.63 -9.04 11.93
N VAL A 226 -16.69 -9.37 13.22
CA VAL A 226 -17.79 -10.08 13.86
C VAL A 226 -18.54 -9.04 14.68
N VAL A 227 -19.72 -8.65 14.21
CA VAL A 227 -20.58 -7.64 14.83
C VAL A 227 -21.66 -8.34 15.64
N ASN A 228 -21.71 -8.06 16.95
CA ASN A 228 -22.73 -8.58 17.85
C ASN A 228 -23.86 -7.56 18.02
N GLN A 229 -25.08 -8.02 17.81
CA GLN A 229 -26.31 -7.24 17.97
C GLN A 229 -27.36 -8.09 18.70
N PRO A 230 -28.41 -7.48 19.30
CA PRO A 230 -29.48 -8.21 19.99
C PRO A 230 -30.09 -9.38 19.22
N SER A 231 -30.29 -9.22 17.91
CA SER A 231 -30.91 -10.20 17.02
C SER A 231 -29.95 -11.26 16.48
N GLY A 232 -28.63 -11.08 16.71
CA GLY A 232 -27.62 -12.07 16.35
C GLY A 232 -26.28 -11.46 15.94
N THR A 233 -25.44 -12.31 15.35
CA THR A 233 -24.08 -11.96 14.96
C THR A 233 -23.95 -11.88 13.44
N THR A 234 -23.25 -10.86 12.94
CA THR A 234 -22.90 -10.71 11.52
C THR A 234 -21.39 -10.82 11.37
N GLN A 235 -20.92 -11.76 10.54
CA GLN A 235 -19.50 -11.83 10.16
C GLN A 235 -19.33 -11.46 8.69
N THR A 236 -18.42 -10.53 8.38
CA THR A 236 -18.21 -10.07 6.99
C THR A 236 -16.81 -9.50 6.81
N LEU A 237 -16.31 -9.55 5.57
CA LEU A 237 -15.06 -8.92 5.15
C LEU A 237 -15.19 -7.40 5.21
N VAL A 238 -14.25 -6.75 5.90
CA VAL A 238 -14.17 -5.29 6.00
C VAL A 238 -13.18 -4.72 5.01
N ALA A 239 -11.98 -5.32 4.97
CA ALA A 239 -10.90 -4.88 4.10
C ALA A 239 -9.91 -6.02 3.87
N ALA A 240 -9.30 -6.06 2.69
CA ALA A 240 -8.21 -6.97 2.39
C ALA A 240 -7.08 -6.27 1.62
N LYS A 241 -5.95 -6.96 1.52
CA LYS A 241 -4.80 -6.48 0.77
C LYS A 241 -3.97 -7.63 0.23
N SER A 242 -4.11 -7.89 -1.06
CA SER A 242 -3.21 -8.76 -1.82
C SER A 242 -2.07 -7.98 -2.49
N ARG A 243 -0.85 -8.50 -2.41
CA ARG A 243 0.36 -7.96 -3.05
C ARG A 243 1.16 -9.07 -3.71
N LEU A 244 1.90 -8.73 -4.76
CA LEU A 244 2.88 -9.66 -5.34
C LEU A 244 3.98 -9.96 -4.32
N ALA A 245 4.37 -11.22 -4.21
CA ALA A 245 5.44 -11.65 -3.33
C ALA A 245 6.78 -11.04 -3.78
N LYS A 246 7.61 -10.70 -2.80
CA LYS A 246 8.99 -10.23 -3.07
C LYS A 246 9.83 -11.42 -3.54
N ARG A 247 10.71 -11.17 -4.51
CA ARG A 247 11.68 -12.18 -4.96
C ARG A 247 12.75 -12.44 -3.90
N ASN A 248 13.35 -13.62 -3.98
CA ASN A 248 14.54 -14.02 -3.21
C ASN A 248 14.31 -14.05 -1.69
N LEU A 249 13.06 -14.21 -1.26
CA LEU A 249 12.73 -14.51 0.14
C LEU A 249 12.28 -15.97 0.24
N THR A 250 12.66 -16.62 1.34
CA THR A 250 12.12 -17.93 1.71
C THR A 250 10.63 -17.81 2.03
N ILE A 251 9.89 -18.91 1.90
CA ILE A 251 8.46 -18.95 2.24
C ILE A 251 8.23 -18.46 3.69
N PRO A 252 8.97 -18.94 4.71
CA PRO A 252 8.82 -18.43 6.08
C PRO A 252 9.04 -16.92 6.23
N ARG A 253 9.99 -16.33 5.47
CA ARG A 253 10.20 -14.87 5.48
C ARG A 253 9.08 -14.10 4.78
N LEU A 254 8.50 -14.65 3.72
CA LEU A 254 7.28 -14.11 3.10
C LEU A 254 6.10 -14.21 4.07
N GLU A 255 6.01 -15.33 4.79
CA GLU A 255 5.04 -15.58 5.84
C GLU A 255 5.11 -14.49 6.92
N LEU A 256 6.28 -14.30 7.51
CA LEU A 256 6.53 -13.27 8.50
C LEU A 256 6.34 -11.84 7.95
N THR A 257 6.65 -11.62 6.67
CA THR A 257 6.42 -10.33 5.99
C THR A 257 4.94 -10.01 5.93
N GLY A 258 4.10 -11.00 5.60
CA GLY A 258 2.65 -10.85 5.58
C GLY A 258 2.06 -10.73 7.00
N ALA A 259 2.63 -11.39 8.01
CA ALA A 259 2.17 -11.23 9.40
C ALA A 259 2.28 -9.78 9.86
N HIS A 260 3.34 -9.08 9.47
CA HIS A 260 3.44 -7.64 9.71
C HIS A 260 2.44 -6.80 8.90
N MET A 261 1.95 -7.26 7.73
CA MET A 261 0.81 -6.60 7.08
C MET A 261 -0.49 -6.83 7.86
N ALA A 262 -0.64 -8.02 8.43
CA ALA A 262 -1.81 -8.44 9.19
C ALA A 262 -1.97 -7.75 10.55
N VAL A 263 -0.94 -7.08 11.09
CA VAL A 263 -1.09 -6.20 12.27
C VAL A 263 -1.50 -4.78 11.92
N ASN A 264 -1.06 -4.28 10.77
CA ASN A 264 -1.33 -2.89 10.36
C ASN A 264 -2.76 -2.72 9.81
N LEU A 265 -3.25 -3.69 9.05
CA LEU A 265 -4.59 -3.62 8.46
C LEU A 265 -5.73 -3.56 9.51
N PRO A 266 -5.81 -4.46 10.51
CA PRO A 266 -6.83 -4.36 11.56
C PRO A 266 -6.65 -3.14 12.46
N ALA A 267 -5.42 -2.63 12.64
CA ALA A 267 -5.20 -1.38 13.35
C ALA A 267 -5.86 -0.19 12.62
N ASN A 268 -5.69 -0.10 11.29
CA ASN A 268 -6.34 0.91 10.46
C ASN A 268 -7.87 0.76 10.49
N VAL A 269 -8.38 -0.48 10.41
CA VAL A 269 -9.82 -0.75 10.49
C VAL A 269 -10.38 -0.33 11.84
N ARG A 270 -9.72 -0.67 12.95
CA ARG A 270 -10.12 -0.23 14.30
C ARG A 270 -10.18 1.29 14.41
N GLN A 271 -9.21 2.00 13.85
CA GLN A 271 -9.21 3.46 13.83
C GLN A 271 -10.40 4.01 13.03
N ALA A 272 -10.77 3.38 11.91
CA ALA A 272 -11.94 3.77 11.13
C ALA A 272 -13.27 3.46 11.82
N LEU A 273 -13.27 2.52 12.78
CA LEU A 273 -14.42 2.10 13.57
C LEU A 273 -14.39 2.71 14.99
N ASP A 274 -13.73 3.85 15.19
CA ASP A 274 -13.52 4.49 16.50
C ASP A 274 -14.80 4.81 17.28
N ARG A 275 -15.94 4.93 16.59
CA ARG A 275 -17.27 5.14 17.17
C ARG A 275 -17.92 3.87 17.73
N PHE A 276 -17.37 2.70 17.46
CA PHE A 276 -17.93 1.42 17.89
C PHE A 276 -17.02 0.75 18.92
N LEU A 277 -17.62 -0.05 19.81
CA LEU A 277 -16.88 -0.80 20.81
C LEU A 277 -16.17 -1.99 20.15
N VAL A 278 -14.93 -1.76 19.70
CA VAL A 278 -14.04 -2.83 19.22
C VAL A 278 -13.39 -3.51 20.43
N VAL A 279 -13.88 -4.69 20.80
CA VAL A 279 -13.47 -5.40 22.02
C VAL A 279 -12.11 -6.07 21.86
N ASP A 280 -11.93 -6.83 20.78
CA ASP A 280 -10.76 -7.68 20.59
C ASP A 280 -10.23 -7.65 19.15
N GLN A 281 -8.95 -7.99 19.01
CA GLN A 281 -8.27 -8.17 17.74
C GLN A 281 -7.53 -9.51 17.69
N HIS A 282 -7.85 -10.31 16.69
CA HIS A 282 -7.31 -11.64 16.49
C HIS A 282 -6.60 -11.74 15.13
N CYS A 283 -5.41 -12.32 15.10
CA CYS A 283 -4.67 -12.60 13.87
C CYS A 283 -4.47 -14.10 13.70
N TRP A 284 -4.71 -14.60 12.49
CA TRP A 284 -4.72 -16.03 12.16
C TRP A 284 -3.62 -16.36 11.16
N LEU A 285 -2.85 -17.40 11.46
CA LEU A 285 -1.75 -17.91 10.63
C LEU A 285 -1.84 -19.43 10.50
N ASP A 286 -1.58 -19.94 9.30
CA ASP A 286 -1.36 -21.37 9.05
C ASP A 286 0.12 -21.79 9.18
N SER A 287 1.04 -20.82 9.15
CA SER A 287 2.46 -21.05 9.36
C SER A 287 2.81 -21.23 10.84
N THR A 288 3.06 -22.49 11.21
CA THR A 288 3.60 -22.84 12.54
C THR A 288 5.01 -22.30 12.77
N VAL A 289 5.80 -22.08 11.71
CA VAL A 289 7.15 -21.47 11.80
C VAL A 289 7.05 -20.02 12.23
N VAL A 290 6.14 -19.24 11.64
CA VAL A 290 5.94 -17.83 12.04
C VAL A 290 5.35 -17.75 13.44
N LEU A 291 4.35 -18.58 13.77
CA LEU A 291 3.78 -18.63 15.12
C LEU A 291 4.87 -18.94 16.16
N TYR A 292 5.79 -19.86 15.85
CA TYR A 292 6.91 -20.19 16.73
C TYR A 292 7.84 -18.99 16.95
N TRP A 293 8.15 -18.23 15.90
CA TRP A 293 8.96 -17.02 16.02
C TRP A 293 8.27 -15.92 16.83
N LEU A 294 6.95 -15.78 16.71
CA LEU A 294 6.17 -14.78 17.43
C LEU A 294 6.03 -15.07 18.94
N GLN A 295 6.19 -16.33 19.37
CA GLN A 295 6.24 -16.66 20.80
C GLN A 295 7.52 -16.18 21.49
N GLY A 296 8.54 -15.73 20.74
CA GLY A 296 9.79 -15.24 21.33
C GLY A 296 10.69 -16.34 21.90
N ASN A 297 10.55 -17.58 21.41
CA ASN A 297 11.27 -18.76 21.90
C ASN A 297 12.78 -18.77 21.55
N GLY A 298 13.34 -17.69 20.99
CA GLY A 298 14.74 -17.61 20.62
C GLY A 298 15.20 -16.24 20.15
N ARG A 299 16.52 -16.11 19.94
CA ARG A 299 17.14 -14.98 19.25
C ARG A 299 17.28 -15.32 17.77
N TYR A 300 16.74 -14.49 16.90
CA TYR A 300 16.74 -14.75 15.46
C TYR A 300 17.72 -13.83 14.72
N LYS A 301 18.09 -14.24 13.50
CA LYS A 301 18.81 -13.39 12.56
C LYS A 301 18.04 -12.08 12.33
N GLN A 302 18.79 -11.02 12.00
CA GLN A 302 18.32 -9.64 11.95
C GLN A 302 16.99 -9.44 11.20
N PHE A 303 16.79 -10.12 10.06
CA PHE A 303 15.54 -9.99 9.29
C PHE A 303 14.31 -10.45 10.10
N VAL A 304 14.38 -11.65 10.69
CA VAL A 304 13.29 -12.22 11.48
C VAL A 304 13.11 -11.42 12.75
N GLN A 305 14.20 -11.13 13.48
CA GLN A 305 14.14 -10.39 14.73
C GLN A 305 13.51 -9.01 14.58
N ASN A 306 13.93 -8.24 13.56
CA ASN A 306 13.36 -6.91 13.32
C ASN A 306 11.87 -6.97 12.98
N ARG A 307 11.42 -8.03 12.31
CA ARG A 307 10.02 -8.17 11.90
C ARG A 307 9.14 -8.62 13.06
N VAL A 308 9.63 -9.55 13.88
CA VAL A 308 9.00 -9.97 15.14
C VAL A 308 8.84 -8.76 16.07
N ASN A 309 9.90 -7.98 16.28
CA ASN A 309 9.84 -6.77 17.11
C ASN A 309 8.78 -5.77 16.63
N LYS A 310 8.67 -5.55 15.31
CA LYS A 310 7.61 -4.68 14.75
C LYS A 310 6.20 -5.24 14.95
N ILE A 311 6.04 -6.55 14.86
CA ILE A 311 4.75 -7.19 15.13
C ILE A 311 4.37 -7.04 16.61
N HIS A 312 5.32 -7.22 17.52
CA HIS A 312 5.11 -7.07 18.97
C HIS A 312 4.84 -5.64 19.42
N GLN A 313 5.05 -4.62 18.57
CA GLN A 313 4.59 -3.24 18.84
C GLN A 313 3.06 -3.10 18.81
N HIS A 314 2.33 -4.16 18.44
CA HIS A 314 0.86 -4.24 18.50
C HIS A 314 0.43 -5.25 19.57
N PRO A 315 0.56 -4.93 20.88
CA PRO A 315 0.33 -5.89 21.97
C PRO A 315 -1.14 -6.32 22.12
N ASN A 316 -2.08 -5.56 21.56
CA ASN A 316 -3.52 -5.85 21.64
C ASN A 316 -4.00 -6.94 20.67
N ILE A 317 -3.08 -7.55 19.91
CA ILE A 317 -3.40 -8.57 18.91
C ILE A 317 -3.07 -9.95 19.47
N SER A 318 -4.09 -10.80 19.56
CA SER A 318 -3.92 -12.21 19.90
C SER A 318 -3.67 -13.04 18.65
N TRP A 319 -2.62 -13.87 18.67
CA TRP A 319 -2.23 -14.72 17.54
C TRP A 319 -2.77 -16.14 17.69
N HIS A 320 -3.37 -16.65 16.62
CA HIS A 320 -3.99 -17.97 16.56
C HIS A 320 -3.55 -18.76 15.34
N TYR A 321 -3.68 -20.08 15.44
CA TYR A 321 -3.50 -20.98 14.30
C TYR A 321 -4.80 -21.11 13.50
N VAL A 322 -4.69 -21.20 12.18
CA VAL A 322 -5.79 -21.60 11.29
C VAL A 322 -5.33 -22.73 10.37
N PRO A 323 -6.14 -23.79 10.15
CA PRO A 323 -5.86 -24.78 9.11
C PRO A 323 -5.81 -24.12 7.73
N THR A 324 -4.88 -24.51 6.86
CA THR A 324 -4.74 -23.91 5.51
C THR A 324 -6.03 -23.93 4.70
N LYS A 325 -6.84 -24.99 4.82
CA LYS A 325 -8.15 -25.09 4.13
C LYS A 325 -9.18 -24.07 4.63
N ASP A 326 -9.02 -23.64 5.88
CA ASP A 326 -9.91 -22.68 6.52
C ASP A 326 -9.37 -21.24 6.42
N ASN A 327 -8.22 -21.03 5.79
CA ASN A 327 -7.59 -19.72 5.67
C ASN A 327 -8.08 -18.97 4.42
N PRO A 328 -9.02 -18.00 4.54
CA PRO A 328 -9.51 -17.26 3.38
C PRO A 328 -8.41 -16.46 2.67
N ALA A 329 -7.34 -16.08 3.37
CA ALA A 329 -6.25 -15.31 2.78
C ALA A 329 -5.48 -16.10 1.70
N ASP A 330 -5.61 -17.43 1.63
CA ASP A 330 -5.01 -18.27 0.60
C ASP A 330 -5.47 -17.86 -0.81
N LEU A 331 -6.78 -17.58 -0.97
CA LEU A 331 -7.35 -17.04 -2.20
C LEU A 331 -6.66 -15.74 -2.62
N GLY A 332 -6.42 -14.86 -1.65
CA GLY A 332 -5.77 -13.58 -1.90
C GLY A 332 -4.28 -13.69 -2.20
N SER A 333 -3.60 -14.74 -1.73
CA SER A 333 -2.15 -14.91 -1.92
C SER A 333 -1.83 -15.62 -3.25
N ARG A 334 -2.71 -16.53 -3.69
CA ARG A 334 -2.58 -17.31 -4.92
C ARG A 334 -3.29 -16.70 -6.13
N GLY A 335 -4.31 -15.89 -5.86
CA GLY A 335 -5.21 -15.35 -6.87
C GLY A 335 -6.33 -16.32 -7.23
N THR A 336 -7.47 -15.76 -7.62
CA THR A 336 -8.63 -16.50 -8.13
C THR A 336 -9.27 -15.71 -9.27
N ASN A 337 -10.25 -16.32 -9.95
CA ASN A 337 -11.15 -15.60 -10.87
C ASN A 337 -12.56 -15.43 -10.26
N GLN A 338 -12.89 -16.20 -9.23
CA GLN A 338 -14.18 -16.15 -8.55
C GLN A 338 -13.95 -16.15 -7.04
N LEU A 339 -14.62 -15.25 -6.34
CA LEU A 339 -14.58 -15.18 -4.88
C LEU A 339 -15.52 -16.25 -4.31
N THR A 340 -15.12 -16.82 -3.18
CA THR A 340 -15.92 -17.81 -2.45
C THR A 340 -16.65 -17.15 -1.28
N ASP A 341 -17.67 -17.82 -0.75
CA ASP A 341 -18.36 -17.36 0.47
C ASP A 341 -17.40 -17.22 1.65
N GLN A 342 -16.40 -18.10 1.73
CA GLN A 342 -15.34 -18.04 2.73
C GLN A 342 -14.50 -16.76 2.62
N TRP A 343 -14.27 -16.24 1.40
CA TRP A 343 -13.60 -14.95 1.22
C TRP A 343 -14.48 -13.79 1.71
N ILE A 344 -15.78 -13.84 1.46
CA ILE A 344 -16.71 -12.75 1.80
C ILE A 344 -17.06 -12.75 3.29
N SER A 345 -17.30 -13.92 3.88
CA SER A 345 -17.84 -14.05 5.24
C SER A 345 -16.83 -14.60 6.25
N GLY A 346 -15.68 -15.10 5.80
CA GLY A 346 -14.72 -15.79 6.64
C GLY A 346 -15.16 -17.23 6.97
N PRO A 347 -14.41 -17.96 7.81
CA PRO A 347 -14.77 -19.30 8.25
C PRO A 347 -16.06 -19.31 9.07
N GLN A 348 -16.87 -20.38 8.97
CA GLN A 348 -18.16 -20.46 9.69
C GLN A 348 -18.01 -20.42 11.22
N TRP A 349 -16.93 -21.00 11.76
CA TRP A 349 -16.62 -21.01 13.18
C TRP A 349 -16.14 -19.65 13.72
N LEU A 350 -15.93 -18.63 12.87
CA LEU A 350 -15.26 -17.38 13.25
C LEU A 350 -15.96 -16.66 14.41
N SER A 351 -17.30 -16.65 14.37
CA SER A 351 -18.14 -16.01 15.38
C SER A 351 -18.30 -16.83 16.68
N ASN A 352 -17.94 -18.11 16.69
CA ASN A 352 -18.02 -18.97 17.87
C ASN A 352 -16.63 -19.33 18.40
N GLN A 353 -16.23 -18.67 19.50
CA GLN A 353 -14.91 -18.88 20.10
C GLN A 353 -14.64 -20.32 20.54
N GLU A 354 -15.66 -21.09 20.91
CA GLU A 354 -15.50 -22.49 21.31
C GLU A 354 -15.13 -23.42 20.14
N GLU A 355 -15.47 -23.01 18.91
CA GLU A 355 -15.19 -23.73 17.67
C GLU A 355 -13.87 -23.31 17.01
N TRP A 356 -13.16 -22.35 17.60
CA TRP A 356 -11.89 -21.89 17.04
C TRP A 356 -10.87 -23.02 16.94
N PRO A 357 -10.08 -23.08 15.85
CA PRO A 357 -9.05 -24.09 15.69
C PRO A 357 -8.05 -24.10 16.85
N LYS A 358 -7.77 -25.29 17.38
CA LYS A 358 -6.79 -25.44 18.44
C LYS A 358 -5.38 -25.22 17.89
N SER A 359 -4.61 -24.38 18.59
CA SER A 359 -3.20 -24.16 18.26
C SER A 359 -2.41 -25.46 18.40
N PRO A 360 -1.64 -25.86 17.37
CA PRO A 360 -0.76 -27.02 17.47
C PRO A 360 0.37 -26.72 18.46
N VAL A 361 0.95 -27.78 19.03
CA VAL A 361 2.17 -27.66 19.83
C VAL A 361 3.30 -27.19 18.92
N LEU A 362 3.72 -25.94 19.08
CA LEU A 362 4.77 -25.34 18.27
C LEU A 362 6.12 -25.92 18.68
N LYS A 363 6.80 -26.57 17.73
CA LYS A 363 8.13 -27.16 17.91
C LYS A 363 9.08 -26.55 16.89
N PRO A 364 10.36 -26.36 17.24
CA PRO A 364 11.33 -25.84 16.29
C PRO A 364 11.52 -26.81 15.12
N THR A 365 11.36 -26.31 13.90
CA THR A 365 11.57 -27.04 12.65
C THR A 365 12.96 -26.74 12.09
N LYS A 366 13.39 -27.43 11.02
CA LYS A 366 14.65 -27.11 10.33
C LYS A 366 14.64 -25.67 9.81
N GLU A 367 13.51 -25.20 9.30
CA GLU A 367 13.33 -23.85 8.75
C GLU A 367 13.38 -22.80 9.85
N SER A 368 12.71 -23.04 10.99
CA SER A 368 12.74 -22.10 12.11
C SER A 368 14.15 -21.98 12.70
N LYS A 369 14.86 -23.10 12.86
CA LYS A 369 16.24 -23.16 13.36
C LYS A 369 17.26 -22.53 12.41
N THR A 370 17.00 -22.53 11.11
CA THR A 370 17.89 -21.89 10.13
C THR A 370 17.99 -20.37 10.36
N GLU A 371 16.96 -19.76 10.94
CA GLU A 371 16.93 -18.34 11.29
C GLU A 371 17.32 -18.07 12.75
N GLU A 372 17.56 -19.09 13.57
CA GLU A 372 18.09 -18.89 14.92
C GLU A 372 19.53 -18.38 14.83
N GLN A 373 19.85 -17.39 15.67
CA GLN A 373 21.20 -16.89 15.81
C GLN A 373 21.99 -17.92 16.63
N LEU A 374 22.94 -18.61 15.99
CA LEU A 374 23.89 -19.46 16.70
C LEU A 374 24.69 -18.58 17.67
N GLU A 375 24.49 -18.75 18.97
CA GLU A 375 25.43 -18.24 19.96
C GLU A 375 26.74 -19.02 19.77
N ARG A 376 27.75 -18.38 19.16
CA ARG A 376 29.11 -18.90 19.18
C ARG A 376 29.59 -18.82 20.63
N VAL A 377 29.40 -19.91 21.37
CA VAL A 377 30.14 -20.14 22.62
C VAL A 377 31.59 -20.38 22.19
N LEU A 378 32.38 -19.30 22.14
CA LEU A 378 33.84 -19.42 22.10
C LEU A 378 34.26 -20.00 23.45
N SER A 379 34.33 -21.34 23.56
CA SER A 379 35.03 -21.97 24.68
C SER A 379 36.51 -21.69 24.51
N THR A 380 36.99 -20.65 25.19
CA THR A 380 38.43 -20.40 25.31
C THR A 380 38.97 -21.40 26.34
N CYS A 381 39.51 -22.53 25.88
CA CYS A 381 40.33 -23.37 26.75
C CYS A 381 41.65 -22.63 26.97
N ALA A 382 41.82 -22.06 28.17
CA ALA A 382 43.13 -21.60 28.61
C ALA A 382 44.02 -22.84 28.80
N LEU A 383 45.01 -23.02 27.92
CA LEU A 383 46.11 -23.95 28.19
C LEU A 383 47.01 -23.26 29.21
N GLN A 384 47.08 -23.83 30.40
CA GLN A 384 48.06 -23.44 31.41
C GLN A 384 49.44 -23.83 30.88
N VAL A 385 50.20 -22.84 30.41
CA VAL A 385 51.62 -23.04 30.12
C VAL A 385 52.35 -22.96 31.47
N PRO A 386 53.12 -23.98 31.88
CA PRO A 386 53.96 -23.86 33.05
C PRO A 386 55.03 -22.82 32.73
N ASN A 387 54.99 -21.67 33.39
CA ASN A 387 56.12 -20.75 33.40
C ASN A 387 56.99 -21.12 34.61
N ASP A 388 58.11 -21.79 34.34
CA ASP A 388 59.31 -21.64 35.17
C ASP A 388 59.85 -20.24 34.89
N ASP A 389 59.36 -19.25 35.63
CA ASP A 389 60.11 -18.09 36.11
C ASP A 389 59.14 -17.02 36.64
N ASP A 390 59.49 -16.52 37.82
CA ASP A 390 58.71 -15.67 38.70
C ASP A 390 58.26 -14.34 38.08
N GLN A 391 57.04 -13.94 38.48
CA GLN A 391 56.48 -12.58 38.49
C GLN A 391 56.24 -11.92 37.13
N SER A 392 55.08 -12.24 36.53
CA SER A 392 54.46 -11.40 35.50
C SER A 392 53.27 -10.63 36.09
N PRO A 393 53.06 -9.33 35.77
CA PRO A 393 51.91 -8.50 36.22
C PRO A 393 50.52 -8.96 35.72
N PHE A 394 50.37 -10.23 35.34
CA PHE A 394 49.21 -10.76 34.63
C PHE A 394 48.10 -11.28 35.56
N ASP A 395 48.44 -11.66 36.79
CA ASP A 395 47.45 -12.16 37.76
C ASP A 395 46.52 -11.05 38.28
N GLU A 396 46.97 -9.79 38.28
CA GLU A 396 46.14 -8.63 38.67
C GLU A 396 45.17 -8.17 37.58
N LEU A 397 45.43 -8.45 36.30
CA LEU A 397 44.54 -8.06 35.19
C LEU A 397 43.39 -9.05 34.98
N GLN A 398 43.54 -10.31 35.38
CA GLN A 398 42.44 -11.29 35.36
C GLN A 398 41.38 -11.03 36.43
N THR A 399 41.75 -10.43 37.56
CA THR A 399 40.84 -10.16 38.67
C THR A 399 40.00 -8.89 38.47
N VAL A 400 40.48 -7.91 37.71
CA VAL A 400 39.78 -6.61 37.51
C VAL A 400 38.67 -6.66 36.44
N HIS A 401 38.62 -7.70 35.60
CA HIS A 401 37.66 -7.81 34.49
C HIS A 401 36.79 -9.07 34.49
N ALA A 402 36.52 -9.63 35.67
CA ALA A 402 35.57 -10.74 35.83
C ALA A 402 34.13 -10.44 35.37
N ASN A 403 33.78 -9.16 35.14
CA ASN A 403 32.44 -8.76 34.71
C ASN A 403 32.36 -8.15 33.29
N ASN A 404 33.44 -8.15 32.52
CA ASN A 404 33.40 -7.81 31.10
C ASN A 404 34.54 -8.53 30.38
N VAL A 405 34.19 -9.43 29.46
CA VAL A 405 35.13 -10.20 28.65
C VAL A 405 35.93 -9.26 27.74
N GLY A 406 37.05 -8.73 28.24
CA GLY A 406 38.05 -8.04 27.44
C GLY A 406 38.93 -9.08 26.74
N LYS A 407 38.94 -9.10 25.41
CA LYS A 407 39.97 -9.84 24.66
C LYS A 407 41.30 -9.12 24.87
N THR A 408 42.38 -9.85 25.13
CA THR A 408 43.75 -9.31 25.13
C THR A 408 44.53 -10.06 24.06
N LEU A 409 45.22 -9.34 23.17
CA LEU A 409 46.02 -9.91 22.10
C LEU A 409 47.49 -9.84 22.49
N ARG A 410 48.20 -10.95 22.32
CA ARG A 410 49.66 -11.07 22.46
C ARG A 410 50.26 -11.12 21.07
N VAL A 411 51.00 -10.09 20.68
CA VAL A 411 51.60 -9.94 19.35
C VAL A 411 53.11 -9.97 19.48
N GLN A 412 53.76 -10.91 18.80
CA GLN A 412 55.22 -10.99 18.72
C GLN A 412 55.72 -10.04 17.62
N THR A 413 56.56 -9.09 17.98
CA THR A 413 57.23 -8.15 17.07
C THR A 413 58.72 -8.50 16.95
N GLY A 414 59.43 -7.92 15.97
CA GLY A 414 60.84 -8.18 15.74
C GLY A 414 61.76 -7.91 16.95
N ASN A 415 61.33 -7.07 17.90
CA ASN A 415 62.12 -6.69 19.07
C ASN A 415 61.44 -7.02 20.42
N GLY A 416 60.37 -7.81 20.45
CA GLY A 416 59.70 -8.19 21.70
C GLY A 416 58.22 -8.53 21.57
N ILE A 417 57.55 -8.69 22.71
CA ILE A 417 56.13 -9.07 22.78
C ILE A 417 55.29 -7.85 23.21
N LEU A 418 54.20 -7.58 22.48
CA LEU A 418 53.23 -6.53 22.78
C LEU A 418 51.92 -7.17 23.26
N GLU A 419 51.41 -6.75 24.42
CA GLU A 419 50.17 -7.28 25.01
C GLU A 419 49.16 -6.16 25.29
N ARG A 420 48.07 -6.10 24.50
CA ARG A 420 47.05 -5.03 24.57
C ARG A 420 45.65 -5.53 24.22
N THR A 421 44.62 -4.80 24.66
CA THR A 421 43.24 -5.05 24.22
C THR A 421 43.05 -4.57 22.76
N PRO A 422 42.20 -5.23 21.95
CA PRO A 422 42.01 -4.89 20.52
C PRO A 422 41.64 -3.44 20.23
N GLN A 423 41.04 -2.76 21.20
CA GLN A 423 40.59 -1.36 21.10
C GLN A 423 41.76 -0.37 21.22
N HIS A 424 42.91 -0.82 21.72
CA HIS A 424 44.11 -0.01 21.93
C HIS A 424 45.23 -0.33 20.91
N LEU A 425 44.97 -1.17 19.91
CA LEU A 425 45.88 -1.40 18.79
C LEU A 425 45.60 -0.37 17.69
N TYR A 426 46.64 0.31 17.20
CA TYR A 426 46.46 1.24 16.10
C TYR A 426 46.21 0.47 14.78
N PRO A 427 45.42 1.00 13.82
CA PRO A 427 45.10 0.28 12.57
C PRO A 427 46.30 -0.17 11.73
N LEU A 428 47.48 0.43 11.94
CA LEU A 428 48.73 0.06 11.29
C LEU A 428 49.39 -1.20 11.88
N GLU A 429 49.05 -1.59 13.11
CA GLU A 429 49.62 -2.74 13.82
C GLU A 429 48.87 -4.05 13.52
N LEU A 430 47.71 -3.97 12.86
CA LEU A 430 46.85 -5.10 12.48
C LEU A 430 47.07 -5.60 11.05
N LYS A 431 48.02 -5.02 10.31
CA LYS A 431 48.44 -5.57 9.01
C LYS A 431 49.39 -6.74 9.25
N CYS A 432 48.83 -7.92 9.48
CA CYS A 432 49.57 -9.16 9.21
C CYS A 432 49.90 -9.17 7.71
N ASP A 433 51.16 -9.37 7.37
CA ASP A 433 51.64 -9.47 5.99
C ASP A 433 50.86 -10.56 5.24
N PHE A 434 49.83 -10.15 4.50
CA PHE A 434 49.38 -10.93 3.36
C PHE A 434 50.47 -10.78 2.32
N ASN A 435 51.07 -11.92 1.96
CA ASN A 435 51.98 -12.04 0.84
C ASN A 435 51.15 -11.91 -0.45
N ASP A 436 50.67 -10.71 -0.74
CA ASP A 436 50.08 -10.36 -2.03
C ASP A 436 51.24 -10.10 -2.99
N SER A 437 51.35 -10.95 -4.00
CA SER A 437 52.12 -10.67 -5.20
C SER A 437 51.67 -9.31 -5.75
N LYS A 438 52.46 -8.25 -5.51
CA LYS A 438 52.20 -6.92 -6.07
C LYS A 438 52.23 -7.03 -7.59
N GLN A 439 51.07 -6.92 -8.23
CA GLN A 439 51.06 -6.45 -9.62
C GLN A 439 51.70 -5.05 -9.62
N PRO A 440 52.69 -4.78 -10.49
CA PRO A 440 53.26 -3.45 -10.58
C PRO A 440 52.16 -2.46 -10.99
N LEU A 441 52.03 -1.39 -10.22
CA LEU A 441 51.13 -0.27 -10.53
C LEU A 441 51.52 0.31 -11.89
N ASN A 442 50.53 0.52 -12.76
CA ASN A 442 50.74 1.11 -14.07
C ASN A 442 51.19 2.58 -13.90
N PRO A 443 52.43 2.94 -14.26
CA PRO A 443 52.95 4.30 -14.09
C PRO A 443 52.28 5.33 -15.03
N ASP A 444 51.50 4.86 -16.01
CA ASP A 444 50.85 5.70 -17.02
C ASP A 444 49.36 5.98 -16.72
N VAL A 445 48.87 5.69 -15.50
CA VAL A 445 47.49 6.04 -15.11
C VAL A 445 47.35 7.56 -14.97
N GLU A 446 46.46 8.15 -15.77
CA GLU A 446 46.09 9.56 -15.64
C GLU A 446 45.53 9.86 -14.24
N GLU A 447 46.03 10.95 -13.65
CA GLU A 447 45.60 11.45 -12.35
C GLU A 447 44.09 11.74 -12.36
N PHE A 448 43.34 11.09 -11.46
CA PHE A 448 41.89 11.26 -11.37
C PHE A 448 41.56 12.70 -10.98
N ARG A 449 41.06 13.49 -11.95
CA ARG A 449 40.50 14.83 -11.72
C ARG A 449 38.98 14.74 -11.66
N PRO A 450 38.34 15.00 -10.50
CA PRO A 450 36.88 15.02 -10.41
C PRO A 450 36.31 16.09 -11.35
N ARG A 451 35.21 15.78 -12.06
CA ARG A 451 34.49 16.78 -12.86
C ARG A 451 34.01 17.90 -11.93
N ARG A 452 34.09 19.17 -12.36
CA ARG A 452 33.80 20.40 -11.58
C ARG A 452 32.61 20.28 -10.60
N GLY A 453 31.53 19.61 -10.97
CA GLY A 453 30.36 19.42 -10.09
C GLY A 453 30.63 18.56 -8.84
N ALA A 454 31.50 17.56 -8.93
CA ALA A 454 31.86 16.69 -7.79
C ALA A 454 32.80 17.40 -6.80
N ALA A 455 33.68 18.28 -7.29
CA ALA A 455 34.56 19.08 -6.43
C ALA A 455 33.76 20.12 -5.62
N ILE A 456 32.79 20.78 -6.25
CA ILE A 456 31.90 21.74 -5.57
C ILE A 456 31.04 21.03 -4.51
N ALA A 457 30.47 19.86 -4.84
CA ALA A 457 29.68 19.07 -3.89
C ALA A 457 30.53 18.61 -2.68
N ALA A 458 31.80 18.26 -2.89
CA ALA A 458 32.70 17.90 -1.81
C ALA A 458 33.05 19.11 -0.92
N GLU A 459 33.30 20.30 -1.50
CA GLU A 459 33.56 21.52 -0.73
C GLU A 459 32.35 21.98 0.11
N GLU A 460 31.14 21.89 -0.45
CA GLU A 460 29.90 22.19 0.29
C GLU A 460 29.69 21.23 1.46
N GLN A 461 29.99 19.94 1.26
CA GLN A 461 29.86 18.92 2.29
C GLN A 461 30.89 19.11 3.42
N ILE A 462 32.12 19.52 3.07
CA ILE A 462 33.17 19.87 4.06
C ILE A 462 32.76 21.12 4.86
N ARG A 463 32.19 22.15 4.22
CA ARG A 463 31.66 23.33 4.94
C ARG A 463 30.52 22.97 5.88
N ALA A 464 29.59 22.12 5.44
CA ALA A 464 28.47 21.69 6.26
C ALA A 464 28.91 20.92 7.52
N ILE A 465 29.96 20.11 7.41
CA ILE A 465 30.55 19.38 8.55
C ILE A 465 31.22 20.34 9.53
N ASN A 466 31.93 21.36 9.03
CA ASN A 466 32.61 22.33 9.89
C ASN A 466 31.62 23.26 10.63
N MET A 467 30.47 23.59 10.02
CA MET A 467 29.42 24.39 10.69
C MET A 467 28.70 23.63 11.82
N TYR A 468 28.72 22.29 11.82
CA TYR A 468 28.07 21.48 12.86
C TYR A 468 28.98 21.21 14.08
N ASN A 469 30.26 21.58 14.01
CA ASN A 469 31.23 21.36 15.09
C ASN A 469 31.52 22.60 15.94
N ASP A 470 30.88 23.75 15.63
CA ASP A 470 31.09 25.04 16.29
C ASP A 470 29.88 25.51 17.17
N ASP A 471 28.89 24.64 17.44
CA ASP A 471 27.80 24.89 18.40
C ASP A 471 27.88 24.00 19.66
#